data_AF-A0A0K0GKX7-F1
#
_entry.id   AF-A0A0K0GKX7-F1
#
_cell.length_a   1.000
_cell.length_b   1.000
_cell.length_c   1.000
_cell.angle_alpha   90.00
_cell.angle_beta   90.00
_cell.angle_gamma   90.00
#
_symmetry.space_group_name_H-M   'P 1'
#
loop_
_entity.id
_entity.type
_entity.pdbx_description
1 polymer ?
#
loop_
_entity_poly.entity_id
_entity_poly.type
_entity_poly.pdbx_seq_one_letter_code
_entity_poly.pdbx_strand_id
1 'polypeptide(L)'
;MERIGKGKARQPYAFGVKVGITVTACEGWGVDAPRFPGNPCDGDPLAEQLEQTRMLLQDVNVVPNVALVDLGYRGREVDGVQVLHRGKAKTLTRRQWRWIKRRQAVEPVIGQLKHDCRLCRCRLKGAQGDALHVLSCAAGDNLRWLMRWIAFLRAWMHSMS
;
A
#
# COMPACT_ATOMS: atom_id res chain seq x y z
N MET A 1 17.57 20.77 2.68
CA MET A 1 17.11 19.76 3.67
C MET A 1 15.72 20.17 4.10
N GLU A 2 14.69 19.54 3.55
CA GLU A 2 13.31 19.99 3.74
C GLU A 2 12.79 19.50 5.10
N ARG A 3 12.52 20.44 6.02
CA ARG A 3 11.92 20.18 7.33
C ARG A 3 10.44 20.54 7.25
N ILE A 4 9.56 19.54 7.25
CA ILE A 4 8.12 19.75 7.37
C ILE A 4 7.69 19.20 8.72
N GLY A 5 7.39 20.09 9.66
CA GLY A 5 6.82 19.73 10.95
C GLY A 5 5.36 19.28 10.77
N LYS A 6 5.10 17.97 10.83
CA LYS A 6 3.73 17.49 11.06
C LYS A 6 3.42 17.57 12.55
N GLY A 7 2.43 18.38 12.92
CA GLY A 7 1.94 18.58 14.28
C GLY A 7 1.37 17.32 14.94
N LYS A 8 2.24 16.37 15.28
CA LYS A 8 1.97 15.36 16.31
C LYS A 8 2.89 15.66 17.49
N ALA A 9 2.33 16.28 18.52
CA ALA A 9 3.00 16.81 19.72
C ALA A 9 3.81 15.78 20.55
N ARG A 10 3.98 14.54 20.09
CA ARG A 10 4.60 13.44 20.84
C ARG A 10 5.83 12.81 20.18
N GLN A 11 6.23 13.22 18.97
CA GLN A 11 7.47 12.74 18.33
C GLN A 11 8.21 13.88 17.60
N PRO A 12 9.20 14.51 18.24
CA PRO A 12 9.87 15.72 17.73
C PRO A 12 10.81 15.48 16.53
N TYR A 13 11.03 14.22 16.12
CA TYR A 13 11.78 13.88 14.91
C TYR A 13 11.02 12.83 14.08
N ALA A 14 10.14 13.31 13.22
CA ALA A 14 9.53 12.50 12.18
C ALA A 14 9.86 13.15 10.82
N PHE A 15 10.86 12.61 10.13
CA PHE A 15 11.04 12.85 8.69
C PHE A 15 9.92 12.10 7.97
N GLY A 16 8.72 12.66 7.98
CA GLY A 16 7.51 11.98 7.52
C GLY A 16 7.23 12.26 6.06
N VAL A 17 7.98 11.65 5.15
CA VAL A 17 7.56 11.64 3.74
C VAL A 17 6.41 10.65 3.58
N LYS A 18 5.42 11.04 2.79
CA LYS A 18 4.24 10.23 2.57
C LYS A 18 4.59 9.04 1.69
N VAL A 19 4.04 7.89 2.03
CA VAL A 19 4.25 6.63 1.29
C VAL A 19 2.87 6.11 0.88
N GLY A 20 2.72 5.84 -0.41
CA GLY A 20 1.61 5.07 -0.94
C GLY A 20 1.87 3.59 -0.74
N ILE A 21 0.83 2.80 -0.52
CA ILE A 21 0.93 1.33 -0.53
C ILE A 21 -0.17 0.83 -1.45
N THR A 22 0.22 0.11 -2.50
CA THR A 22 -0.70 -0.58 -3.41
C THR A 22 -0.63 -2.08 -3.12
N VAL A 23 -1.80 -2.69 -2.93
CA VAL A 23 -1.92 -4.14 -2.78
C VAL A 23 -2.93 -4.73 -3.74
N THR A 24 -2.74 -5.99 -4.14
CA THR A 24 -3.72 -6.70 -4.97
C THR A 24 -5.02 -6.93 -4.19
N ALA A 25 -6.16 -6.68 -4.84
CA ALA A 25 -7.46 -6.71 -4.16
C ALA A 25 -7.93 -8.11 -3.74
N CYS A 26 -7.44 -9.16 -4.42
CA CYS A 26 -7.85 -10.54 -4.17
C CYS A 26 -6.94 -11.27 -3.19
N GLU A 27 -5.63 -11.07 -3.31
CA GLU A 27 -4.62 -11.88 -2.63
C GLU A 27 -3.88 -11.10 -1.54
N GLY A 28 -3.91 -9.76 -1.59
CA GLY A 28 -3.29 -8.90 -0.58
C GLY A 28 -1.78 -8.72 -0.76
N TRP A 29 -1.22 -9.09 -1.90
CA TRP A 29 0.20 -8.89 -2.21
C TRP A 29 0.53 -7.41 -2.36
N GLY A 30 1.61 -6.95 -1.72
CA GLY A 30 2.16 -5.62 -1.97
C GLY A 30 2.76 -5.55 -3.38
N VAL A 31 2.27 -4.63 -4.19
CA VAL A 31 2.68 -4.44 -5.59
C VAL A 31 3.58 -3.22 -5.73
N ASP A 32 3.25 -2.14 -5.02
CA ASP A 32 3.94 -0.87 -5.15
C ASP A 32 3.93 -0.14 -3.80
N ALA A 33 4.98 0.63 -3.54
CA ALA A 33 5.14 1.38 -2.31
C ALA A 33 5.87 2.72 -2.53
N PRO A 34 5.30 3.65 -3.32
CA PRO A 34 6.02 4.84 -3.74
C PRO A 34 6.08 5.90 -2.65
N ARG A 35 7.15 6.71 -2.71
CA ARG A 35 7.40 7.84 -1.81
C ARG A 35 7.01 9.15 -2.49
N PHE A 36 6.22 9.97 -1.80
CA PHE A 36 5.78 11.29 -2.26
C PHE A 36 6.45 12.43 -1.47
N PRO A 37 7.52 13.07 -1.99
CA PRO A 37 8.18 14.21 -1.36
C PRO A 37 7.23 15.43 -1.21
N GLY A 38 7.54 16.36 -0.32
CA GLY A 38 6.69 17.55 -0.05
C GLY A 38 5.42 17.29 0.77
N ASN A 39 5.11 16.03 1.11
CA ASN A 39 3.92 15.62 1.86
C ASN A 39 2.60 16.20 1.28
N PRO A 40 2.21 15.75 0.08
CA PRO A 40 0.98 16.21 -0.56
C PRO A 40 -0.26 15.73 0.21
N CYS A 41 -1.42 16.37 -0.02
CA CYS A 41 -2.67 16.01 0.65
C CYS A 41 -3.11 14.58 0.30
N ASP A 42 -3.95 13.96 1.14
CA ASP A 42 -4.37 12.54 1.05
C ASP A 42 -4.98 12.09 -0.26
N GLY A 43 -5.41 13.00 -1.14
CA GLY A 43 -5.94 12.66 -2.47
C GLY A 43 -5.03 12.93 -3.67
N ASP A 44 -3.98 13.74 -3.51
CA ASP A 44 -3.16 14.21 -4.64
C ASP A 44 -2.30 13.12 -5.31
N PRO A 45 -1.69 12.17 -4.59
CA PRO A 45 -0.74 11.24 -5.21
C PRO A 45 -1.41 10.07 -5.97
N LEU A 46 -2.74 10.01 -6.06
CA LEU A 46 -3.43 8.82 -6.60
C LEU A 46 -3.06 8.54 -8.06
N ALA A 47 -3.02 9.58 -8.90
CA ALA A 47 -2.69 9.42 -10.31
C ALA A 47 -1.22 8.99 -10.49
N GLU A 48 -0.30 9.62 -9.76
CA GLU A 48 1.13 9.28 -9.76
C GLU A 48 1.37 7.85 -9.25
N GLN A 49 0.72 7.46 -8.16
CA GLN A 49 0.78 6.09 -7.62
C GLN A 49 0.27 5.06 -8.63
N LEU A 50 -0.86 5.33 -9.29
CA LEU A 50 -1.41 4.43 -10.29
C LEU A 50 -0.51 4.30 -11.52
N GLU A 51 0.15 5.38 -11.93
CA GLU A 51 1.08 5.36 -13.04
C GLU A 51 2.33 4.53 -12.71
N GLN A 52 2.91 4.72 -11.53
CA GLN A 52 4.04 3.89 -11.07
C GLN A 52 3.65 2.42 -10.94
N THR A 53 2.47 2.14 -10.37
CA THR A 53 1.94 0.77 -10.29
C THR A 53 1.75 0.18 -11.69
N ARG A 54 1.26 0.94 -12.67
CA ARG A 54 1.15 0.48 -14.07
C ARG A 54 2.50 0.11 -14.63
N MET A 55 3.52 0.96 -14.46
CA MET A 55 4.88 0.68 -14.92
C MET A 55 5.44 -0.61 -14.33
N LEU A 56 5.27 -0.84 -13.02
CA LEU A 56 5.72 -2.06 -12.36
C LEU A 56 5.00 -3.32 -12.86
N LEU A 57 3.76 -3.19 -13.32
CA LEU A 57 2.94 -4.30 -13.81
C LEU A 57 3.05 -4.53 -15.33
N GLN A 58 3.80 -3.69 -16.06
CA GLN A 58 3.98 -3.84 -17.52
C GLN A 58 4.56 -5.20 -17.89
N ASP A 59 5.57 -5.66 -17.15
CA ASP A 59 6.27 -6.93 -17.43
C ASP A 59 5.38 -8.17 -17.24
N VAL A 60 4.32 -8.05 -16.44
CA VAL A 60 3.33 -9.12 -16.20
C VAL A 60 2.04 -8.93 -17.00
N ASN A 61 1.99 -7.94 -17.89
CA ASN A 61 0.86 -7.59 -18.75
C ASN A 61 -0.47 -7.39 -17.98
N VAL A 62 -0.39 -6.77 -16.80
CA VAL A 62 -1.57 -6.46 -15.96
C VAL A 62 -1.84 -4.97 -15.96
N VAL A 63 -3.05 -4.55 -16.35
CA VAL A 63 -3.50 -3.16 -16.28
C VAL A 63 -4.53 -2.98 -15.16
N PRO A 64 -4.23 -2.18 -14.12
CA PRO A 64 -5.17 -1.93 -13.03
C PRO A 64 -6.31 -1.01 -13.50
N ASN A 65 -7.49 -1.58 -13.72
CA ASN A 65 -8.69 -0.85 -14.16
C ASN A 65 -9.63 -0.45 -13.01
N VAL A 66 -9.37 -0.93 -11.79
CA VAL A 66 -10.17 -0.63 -10.58
C VAL A 66 -9.23 -0.33 -9.42
N ALA A 67 -9.45 0.81 -8.76
CA ALA A 67 -8.69 1.22 -7.57
C ALA A 67 -9.62 1.29 -6.35
N LEU A 68 -9.31 0.52 -5.30
CA LEU A 68 -10.04 0.56 -4.03
C LEU A 68 -9.31 1.49 -3.05
N VAL A 69 -9.86 2.67 -2.77
CA VAL A 69 -9.18 3.73 -2.04
C VAL A 69 -9.89 4.16 -0.75
N ASP A 70 -9.15 4.84 0.13
CA ASP A 70 -9.69 5.43 1.35
C ASP A 70 -10.62 6.61 1.08
N LEU A 71 -11.37 7.02 2.12
CA LEU A 71 -12.24 8.18 2.03
C LEU A 71 -11.48 9.49 1.75
N GLY A 72 -10.18 9.57 2.09
CA GLY A 72 -9.33 10.73 1.80
C GLY A 72 -9.13 11.01 0.31
N TYR A 73 -9.39 10.01 -0.56
CA TYR A 73 -9.34 10.13 -2.02
C TYR A 73 -10.70 10.48 -2.64
N ARG A 74 -11.69 10.87 -1.84
CA ARG A 74 -13.03 11.24 -2.32
C ARG A 74 -12.93 12.39 -3.34
N GLY A 75 -13.65 12.23 -4.45
CA GLY A 75 -13.71 13.24 -5.53
C GLY A 75 -12.52 13.19 -6.49
N ARG A 76 -11.61 12.22 -6.34
CA ARG A 76 -10.53 11.98 -7.29
C ARG A 76 -10.97 10.98 -8.36
N GLU A 77 -10.69 11.32 -9.60
CA GLU A 77 -10.92 10.49 -10.77
C GLU A 77 -9.61 10.39 -11.55
N VAL A 78 -9.38 9.23 -12.16
CA VAL A 78 -8.19 8.94 -12.94
C VAL A 78 -8.65 8.24 -14.22
N ASP A 79 -8.21 8.75 -15.36
CA ASP A 79 -8.66 8.24 -16.65
C ASP A 79 -8.33 6.76 -16.83
N GLY A 80 -9.34 6.02 -17.30
CA GLY A 80 -9.26 4.57 -17.48
C GLY A 80 -9.28 3.74 -16.18
N VAL A 81 -9.46 4.35 -15.00
CA VAL A 81 -9.50 3.64 -13.71
C VAL A 81 -10.78 3.94 -12.95
N GLN A 82 -11.53 2.90 -12.62
CA GLN A 82 -12.69 3.03 -11.74
C GLN A 82 -12.23 3.18 -10.28
N VAL A 83 -12.31 4.40 -9.74
CA VAL A 83 -11.99 4.69 -8.33
C VAL A 83 -13.19 4.42 -7.43
N LEU A 84 -13.07 3.41 -6.56
CA LEU A 84 -14.09 2.96 -5.63
C LEU A 84 -13.69 3.25 -4.18
N HIS A 85 -14.60 3.84 -3.40
CA HIS A 85 -14.40 4.10 -1.97
C HIS A 85 -15.73 4.02 -1.22
N ARG A 86 -15.69 3.92 0.11
CA ARG A 86 -16.90 3.76 0.95
C ARG A 86 -17.93 4.88 0.79
N GLY A 87 -17.50 6.08 0.37
CA GLY A 87 -18.38 7.24 0.15
C GLY A 87 -19.28 7.11 -1.09
N LYS A 88 -18.99 6.17 -1.99
CA LYS A 88 -19.84 5.83 -3.16
C LYS A 88 -20.84 4.72 -2.84
N ALA A 89 -21.13 4.42 -1.56
CA ALA A 89 -22.02 3.32 -1.13
C ALA A 89 -23.32 3.19 -1.94
N LYS A 90 -23.95 4.32 -2.30
CA LYS A 90 -25.21 4.35 -3.05
C LYS A 90 -25.08 3.95 -4.52
N THR A 91 -23.91 4.08 -5.13
CA THR A 91 -23.65 3.76 -6.55
C THR A 91 -22.91 2.44 -6.75
N LEU A 92 -22.55 1.75 -5.65
CA LEU A 92 -21.77 0.52 -5.69
C LEU A 92 -22.66 -0.72 -5.82
N THR A 93 -22.26 -1.63 -6.69
CA THR A 93 -22.85 -2.97 -6.78
C THR A 93 -22.52 -3.81 -5.54
N ARG A 94 -23.31 -4.86 -5.27
CA ARG A 94 -23.05 -5.81 -4.17
C ARG A 94 -21.64 -6.41 -4.22
N ARG A 95 -21.11 -6.68 -5.42
CA ARG A 95 -19.76 -7.21 -5.64
C ARG A 95 -18.68 -6.17 -5.28
N GLN A 96 -18.83 -4.94 -5.75
CA GLN A 96 -17.90 -3.85 -5.41
C GLN A 96 -17.92 -3.52 -3.91
N TRP A 97 -19.09 -3.58 -3.27
CA TRP A 97 -19.21 -3.41 -1.83
C TRP A 97 -18.45 -4.49 -1.05
N ARG A 98 -18.49 -5.74 -1.52
CA ARG A 98 -17.70 -6.83 -0.94
C ARG A 98 -16.20 -6.57 -1.07
N TRP A 99 -15.74 -6.05 -2.20
CA TRP A 99 -14.34 -5.66 -2.38
C TRP A 99 -13.90 -4.55 -1.42
N ILE A 100 -14.72 -3.51 -1.26
CA ILE A 100 -14.44 -2.44 -0.30
C ILE A 100 -14.39 -2.95 1.13
N LYS A 101 -15.27 -3.89 1.51
CA LYS A 101 -15.20 -4.54 2.83
C LYS A 101 -13.91 -5.35 2.99
N ARG A 102 -13.51 -6.12 1.97
CA ARG A 102 -12.25 -6.90 1.98
C ARG A 102 -11.01 -6.02 2.04
N ARG A 103 -11.05 -4.81 1.47
CA ARG A 103 -9.97 -3.81 1.59
C ARG A 103 -9.62 -3.48 3.04
N GLN A 104 -10.50 -3.68 4.02
CA GLN A 104 -10.12 -3.52 5.43
C GLN A 104 -8.98 -4.45 5.87
N ALA A 105 -8.74 -5.55 5.15
CA ALA A 105 -7.57 -6.40 5.36
C ALA A 105 -6.23 -5.74 4.99
N VAL A 106 -6.25 -4.60 4.29
CA VAL A 106 -5.05 -3.79 4.00
C VAL A 106 -4.58 -3.01 5.23
N GLU A 107 -5.47 -2.67 6.16
CA GLU A 107 -5.10 -1.97 7.40
C GLU A 107 -4.13 -2.78 8.27
N PRO A 108 -4.34 -4.10 8.48
CA PRO A 108 -3.33 -4.98 9.07
C PRO A 108 -1.98 -4.96 8.34
N VAL A 109 -1.96 -4.99 7.00
CA VAL A 109 -0.72 -4.94 6.21
C VAL A 109 -0.01 -3.61 6.42
N ILE A 110 -0.73 -2.49 6.35
CA ILE A 110 -0.19 -1.15 6.65
C ILE A 110 0.31 -1.07 8.10
N GLY A 111 -0.42 -1.67 9.05
CA GLY A 111 -0.04 -1.76 10.45
C GLY A 111 1.25 -2.55 10.64
N GLN A 112 1.37 -3.71 10.00
CA GLN A 112 2.57 -4.55 9.99
C GLN A 112 3.75 -3.79 9.38
N LEU A 113 3.57 -3.15 8.23
CA LEU A 113 4.60 -2.33 7.59
C LEU A 113 5.05 -1.16 8.50
N LYS A 114 4.14 -0.55 9.25
CA LYS A 114 4.48 0.51 10.22
C LYS A 114 5.23 -0.02 11.44
N HIS A 115 4.77 -1.11 12.03
CA HIS A 115 5.29 -1.66 13.29
C HIS A 115 6.53 -2.55 13.09
N ASP A 116 6.44 -3.57 12.25
CA ASP A 116 7.46 -4.61 12.09
C ASP A 116 8.61 -4.14 11.20
N CYS A 117 8.24 -3.46 10.13
CA CYS A 117 9.19 -2.96 9.14
C CYS A 117 9.83 -1.61 9.53
N ARG A 118 9.49 -1.09 10.73
CA ARG A 118 10.03 0.15 11.29
C ARG A 118 10.03 1.30 10.28
N LEU A 119 8.98 1.45 9.47
CA LEU A 119 8.83 2.61 8.58
C LEU A 119 8.97 3.94 9.34
N CYS A 120 8.70 3.95 10.65
CA CYS A 120 8.93 5.08 11.55
C CYS A 120 10.41 5.37 11.89
N ARG A 121 11.36 4.50 11.51
CA ARG A 121 12.81 4.63 11.80
C ARG A 121 13.64 4.12 10.61
N CYS A 122 13.73 4.90 9.55
CA CYS A 122 14.72 4.64 8.50
C CYS A 122 16.13 4.90 9.06
N ARG A 123 17.02 3.91 8.92
CA ARG A 123 18.45 4.03 9.29
C ARG A 123 19.33 4.44 8.10
N LEU A 124 18.79 4.37 6.89
CA LEU A 124 19.48 4.77 5.66
C LEU A 124 19.42 6.29 5.54
N LYS A 125 20.50 6.89 5.02
CA LYS A 125 20.61 8.35 4.92
C LYS A 125 20.01 8.84 3.59
N GLY A 126 19.29 9.96 3.66
CA GLY A 126 18.81 10.68 2.48
C GLY A 126 17.55 10.09 1.85
N ALA A 127 16.98 10.83 0.90
CA ALA A 127 15.69 10.49 0.28
C ALA A 127 15.71 9.13 -0.46
N GLN A 128 16.83 8.79 -1.08
CA GLN A 128 17.02 7.49 -1.73
C GLN A 128 17.09 6.35 -0.72
N GLY A 129 17.74 6.56 0.43
CA GLY A 129 17.79 5.59 1.52
C GLY A 129 16.41 5.30 2.10
N ASP A 130 15.60 6.33 2.29
CA ASP A 130 14.23 6.15 2.75
C ASP A 130 13.37 5.35 1.74
N ALA A 131 13.52 5.62 0.44
CA ALA A 131 12.80 4.88 -0.61
C ALA A 131 13.20 3.40 -0.64
N LEU A 132 14.51 3.11 -0.59
CA LEU A 132 15.03 1.74 -0.51
C LEU A 132 14.55 1.00 0.75
N HIS A 133 14.42 1.72 1.88
CA HIS A 133 13.89 1.16 3.12
C HIS A 133 12.44 0.75 2.95
N VAL A 134 11.60 1.62 2.39
CA VAL A 134 10.18 1.33 2.12
C VAL A 134 10.02 0.10 1.21
N LEU A 135 10.78 0.05 0.11
CA LEU A 135 10.74 -1.08 -0.81
C LEU A 135 11.19 -2.38 -0.15
N SER A 136 12.30 -2.35 0.60
CA SER A 136 12.81 -3.51 1.35
C SER A 136 11.79 -4.02 2.36
N CYS A 137 11.07 -3.12 3.02
CA CYS A 137 10.01 -3.46 3.95
C CYS A 137 8.82 -4.14 3.28
N ALA A 138 8.33 -3.58 2.16
CA ALA A 138 7.25 -4.17 1.39
C ALA A 138 7.63 -5.57 0.87
N ALA A 139 8.85 -5.73 0.35
CA ALA A 139 9.38 -7.02 -0.08
C ALA A 139 9.47 -8.03 1.07
N GLY A 140 9.94 -7.60 2.24
CA GLY A 140 10.03 -8.42 3.44
C GLY A 140 8.69 -8.97 3.92
N ASP A 141 7.63 -8.13 3.88
CA ASP A 141 6.27 -8.56 4.22
C ASP A 141 5.75 -9.62 3.24
N ASN A 142 5.94 -9.41 1.93
CA ASN A 142 5.58 -10.40 0.90
C ASN A 142 6.32 -11.74 1.12
N LEU A 143 7.62 -11.71 1.40
CA LEU A 143 8.42 -12.91 1.67
C LEU A 143 7.94 -13.66 2.92
N ARG A 144 7.59 -12.93 4.00
CA ARG A 144 7.05 -13.54 5.22
C ARG A 144 5.73 -14.26 4.95
N TRP A 145 4.88 -13.68 4.09
CA TRP A 145 3.64 -14.31 3.70
C TRP A 145 3.87 -15.59 2.89
N LEU A 146 4.79 -15.55 1.91
CA LEU A 146 5.18 -16.73 1.13
C LEU A 146 5.73 -17.86 2.02
N MET A 147 6.61 -17.54 2.96
CA MET A 147 7.16 -18.52 3.90
C MET A 147 6.08 -19.17 4.77
N ARG A 148 5.07 -18.42 5.21
CA ARG A 148 3.92 -18.98 5.96
C ARG A 148 3.14 -19.99 5.12
N TRP A 149 2.94 -19.70 3.83
CA TRP A 149 2.29 -20.62 2.90
C TRP A 149 3.09 -21.89 2.67
N ILE A 150 4.41 -21.77 2.45
CA ILE A 150 5.28 -22.94 2.30
C ILE A 150 5.26 -23.81 3.56
N ALA A 151 5.32 -23.21 4.75
CA ALA A 151 5.23 -23.94 6.01
C ALA A 151 3.86 -24.64 6.18
N PHE A 152 2.76 -23.97 5.82
CA PHE A 152 1.42 -24.55 5.84
C PHE A 152 1.30 -25.73 4.86
N LEU A 153 1.74 -25.57 3.62
CA LEU A 153 1.73 -26.63 2.61
C LEU A 153 2.56 -27.84 3.06
N ARG A 154 3.73 -27.61 3.66
CA ARG A 154 4.55 -28.68 4.22
C ARG A 154 3.83 -29.43 5.34
N ALA A 155 3.19 -28.72 6.27
CA ALA A 155 2.42 -29.34 7.35
C ALA A 155 1.23 -30.14 6.81
N TRP A 156 0.53 -29.60 5.81
CA TRP A 156 -0.58 -30.27 5.14
C TRP A 156 -0.16 -31.57 4.44
N MET A 157 0.95 -31.55 3.70
CA MET A 157 1.51 -32.75 3.06
C MET A 157 1.90 -33.82 4.08
N HIS A 158 2.53 -33.43 5.20
CA HIS A 158 2.87 -34.36 6.29
C HIS A 158 1.65 -34.95 6.99
N SER A 159 0.49 -34.28 6.98
CA SER A 159 -0.75 -34.79 7.58
C SER A 159 -1.53 -35.75 6.66
N MET A 160 -1.14 -35.85 5.39
CA MET A 160 -1.76 -36.72 4.38
C MET A 160 -0.92 -37.96 4.05
N SER A 161 0.26 -38.11 4.67
CA SER A 161 1.11 -39.30 4.63
C SER A 161 0.91 -40.12 5.90
#